data_AF-A0A1H0VKM0-F1
#
_entry.id   AF-A0A1H0VKM0-F1
#
_cell.length_a   1.000
_cell.length_b   1.000
_cell.length_c   1.000
_cell.angle_alpha   90.00
_cell.angle_beta   90.00
_cell.angle_gamma   90.00
#
_symmetry.space_group_name_H-M   'P 1'
#
loop_
_entity.id
_entity.type
_entity.pdbx_description
1 polymer ?
#
loop_
_entity_poly.entity_id
_entity_poly.type
_entity_poly.pdbx_seq_one_letter_code
_entity_poly.pdbx_strand_id
1 'polypeptide(L)'
;MRRRMGAASLDMDAASDGSGQTRWRATVAARLPSQLWPQRAVLITAVDAHTGEPVVFDRDSGVELADAVAASCASGPPYAIGDNRYIDGGYRRNENADLAAGYGRVLVLSPLGGRTRTPLDWGMHLAAQADELRARGSRVETILPDSNSLNAFGSNLMDLSTRPPAAQAGYDQGRALAEQLATFWR
;
A
#
# COMPACT_ATOMS: atom_id res chain seq x y z
N MET A 1 0.80 -5.07 -17.83
CA MET A 1 -0.29 -4.95 -16.83
C MET A 1 -0.47 -3.51 -16.37
N ARG A 2 0.51 -2.87 -15.72
CA ARG A 2 0.42 -1.46 -15.25
C ARG A 2 -0.12 -0.46 -16.29
N ARG A 3 0.46 -0.38 -17.49
CA ARG A 3 -0.05 0.47 -18.59
C ARG A 3 -1.52 0.22 -18.94
N ARG A 4 -1.99 -1.03 -18.87
CA ARG A 4 -3.39 -1.38 -19.13
C ARG A 4 -4.31 -0.90 -18.01
N MET A 5 -3.86 -0.99 -16.75
CA MET A 5 -4.60 -0.47 -15.60
C MET A 5 -4.63 1.07 -15.62
N GLY A 6 -3.51 1.69 -15.98
CA GLY A 6 -3.42 3.13 -16.19
C GLY A 6 -4.39 3.63 -17.26
N ALA A 7 -4.40 3.02 -18.45
CA ALA A 7 -5.35 3.34 -19.50
C ALA A 7 -6.81 3.19 -19.06
N ALA A 8 -7.17 2.07 -18.42
CA ALA A 8 -8.54 1.85 -17.92
C ALA A 8 -8.95 2.88 -16.86
N SER A 9 -8.00 3.32 -16.02
CA SER A 9 -8.22 4.36 -15.03
C SER A 9 -8.43 5.72 -15.70
N LEU A 10 -7.59 6.08 -16.69
CA LEU A 10 -7.72 7.31 -17.48
C LEU A 10 -9.06 7.39 -18.22
N ASP A 11 -9.58 6.27 -18.73
CA ASP A 11 -10.92 6.22 -19.35
C ASP A 11 -12.02 6.57 -18.33
N MET A 12 -11.87 6.19 -17.05
CA MET A 12 -12.79 6.59 -15.97
C MET A 12 -12.66 8.07 -15.62
N ASP A 13 -11.44 8.63 -15.67
CA ASP A 13 -11.20 10.07 -15.44
C ASP A 13 -11.96 10.91 -16.47
N ALA A 14 -11.85 10.53 -17.75
CA ALA A 14 -12.51 11.21 -18.87
C ALA A 14 -14.04 11.20 -18.76
N ALA A 15 -14.61 10.23 -18.04
CA ALA A 15 -16.04 10.12 -17.78
C ALA A 15 -16.48 10.82 -16.47
N SER A 16 -15.54 11.36 -15.68
CA SER A 16 -15.81 12.01 -14.40
C SER A 16 -16.09 13.50 -14.55
N ASP A 17 -16.83 14.08 -13.60
CA ASP A 17 -17.07 15.53 -13.51
C ASP A 17 -15.95 16.29 -12.77
N GLY A 18 -14.85 15.60 -12.41
CA GLY A 18 -13.69 16.17 -11.71
C GLY A 18 -13.92 16.48 -10.23
N SER A 19 -15.15 16.38 -9.71
CA SER A 19 -15.47 16.67 -8.30
C SER A 19 -14.96 15.59 -7.34
N GLY A 20 -14.77 14.37 -7.86
CA GLY A 20 -14.36 13.20 -7.08
C GLY A 20 -13.01 13.37 -6.39
N GLN A 21 -12.06 14.03 -7.05
CA GLN A 21 -10.70 14.20 -6.52
C GLN A 21 -10.68 15.04 -5.25
N THR A 22 -11.32 16.21 -5.24
CA THR A 22 -11.37 17.09 -4.08
C THR A 22 -12.01 16.40 -2.88
N ARG A 23 -13.10 15.67 -3.10
CA ARG A 23 -13.77 14.88 -2.05
C ARG A 23 -12.87 13.76 -1.53
N TRP A 24 -12.14 13.09 -2.43
CA TRP A 24 -11.21 12.02 -2.05
C TRP A 24 -10.05 12.56 -1.22
N ARG A 25 -9.43 13.65 -1.66
CA ARG A 25 -8.37 14.35 -0.91
C ARG A 25 -8.84 14.72 0.50
N ALA A 26 -10.02 15.32 0.63
CA ALA A 26 -10.58 15.69 1.94
C ALA A 26 -10.80 14.46 2.84
N THR A 27 -11.29 13.36 2.26
CA THR A 27 -11.50 12.08 2.98
C THR A 27 -10.18 11.50 3.50
N VAL A 28 -9.13 11.54 2.69
CA VAL A 28 -7.78 11.07 3.05
C VAL A 28 -7.16 11.97 4.12
N ALA A 29 -7.17 13.29 3.89
CA ALA A 29 -6.62 14.28 4.80
C ALA A 29 -7.22 14.18 6.21
N ALA A 30 -8.54 13.96 6.31
CA ALA A 30 -9.25 13.82 7.58
C ALA A 30 -8.87 12.55 8.38
N ARG A 31 -8.23 11.56 7.75
CA ARG A 31 -7.77 10.32 8.40
C ARG A 31 -6.31 10.41 8.87
N LEU A 32 -5.58 11.44 8.46
CA LEU A 32 -4.19 11.63 8.85
C LEU A 32 -4.10 12.39 10.18
N PRO A 33 -3.24 11.97 11.12
CA PRO A 33 -3.02 12.69 12.37
C PRO A 33 -2.26 14.02 12.17
N SER A 34 -1.62 14.20 11.02
CA SER A 34 -0.89 15.40 10.61
C SER A 34 -0.93 15.50 9.08
N GLN A 35 -0.95 16.73 8.55
CA GLN A 35 -0.83 16.96 7.10
C GLN A 35 0.63 17.00 6.63
N LEU A 36 1.58 17.12 7.57
CA LEU A 36 3.00 17.22 7.27
C LEU A 36 3.63 15.83 7.17
N TRP A 37 4.59 15.69 6.26
CA TRP A 37 5.46 14.53 6.21
C TRP A 37 6.20 14.35 7.55
N PRO A 38 6.31 13.10 8.04
CA PRO A 38 7.15 12.81 9.20
C PRO A 38 8.63 13.02 8.86
N GLN A 39 9.44 13.29 9.90
CA GLN A 39 10.89 13.38 9.73
C GLN A 39 11.53 12.03 9.42
N ARG A 40 10.93 10.94 9.91
CA ARG A 40 11.35 9.57 9.58
C ARG A 40 11.00 9.27 8.12
N ALA A 41 11.85 8.48 7.46
CA ALA A 41 11.62 8.04 6.10
C ALA A 41 10.27 7.32 5.99
N VAL A 42 9.42 7.81 5.10
CA VAL A 42 8.16 7.19 4.69
C VAL A 42 8.11 7.25 3.18
N LEU A 43 7.90 6.08 2.58
CA LEU A 43 7.81 5.90 1.14
C LEU A 43 6.39 5.51 0.80
N ILE A 44 5.75 6.25 -0.11
CA ILE A 44 4.38 6.02 -0.55
C ILE A 44 4.40 5.70 -2.04
N THR A 45 3.95 4.50 -2.39
CA THR A 45 4.04 4.00 -3.76
C THR A 45 2.86 4.42 -4.61
N ALA A 46 3.12 4.69 -5.89
CA ALA A 46 2.11 4.85 -6.91
C ALA A 46 2.63 4.29 -8.25
N VAL A 47 1.80 4.37 -9.28
CA VAL A 47 2.20 4.08 -10.67
C VAL A 47 1.69 5.22 -11.54
N ASP A 48 2.54 5.75 -12.41
CA ASP A 48 2.13 6.74 -13.40
C ASP A 48 1.15 6.08 -14.41
N ALA A 49 -0.02 6.67 -14.58
CA ALA A 49 -1.11 6.10 -15.35
C ALA A 49 -0.84 6.08 -16.85
N HIS A 50 -0.05 7.02 -17.37
CA HIS A 50 0.24 7.12 -18.80
C HIS A 50 1.36 6.15 -19.21
N THR A 51 2.43 6.11 -18.43
CA THR A 51 3.66 5.35 -18.74
C THR A 51 3.63 3.95 -18.13
N GLY A 52 2.89 3.76 -17.03
CA GLY A 52 2.93 2.55 -16.21
C GLY A 52 4.21 2.40 -15.38
N GLU A 53 5.02 3.46 -15.29
CA GLU A 53 6.26 3.47 -14.50
C GLU A 53 5.95 3.55 -13.00
N PRO A 54 6.67 2.77 -12.16
CA PRO A 54 6.57 2.92 -10.71
C PRO A 54 7.01 4.30 -10.24
N VAL A 55 6.29 4.84 -9.28
CA VAL A 55 6.61 6.10 -8.60
C VAL A 55 6.64 5.86 -7.10
N VAL A 56 7.54 6.53 -6.40
CA VAL A 56 7.62 6.52 -4.93
C VAL A 56 7.70 7.97 -4.47
N PHE A 57 6.73 8.37 -3.67
CA PHE A 57 6.70 9.67 -3.03
C PHE A 57 7.31 9.59 -1.63
N ASP A 58 8.03 10.63 -1.28
CA ASP A 58 8.59 10.88 0.03
C ASP A 58 8.49 12.39 0.38
N ARG A 59 9.07 12.77 1.51
CA ARG A 59 9.08 14.14 2.01
C ARG A 59 9.77 15.15 1.08
N ASP A 60 10.66 14.69 0.21
CA ASP A 60 11.48 15.54 -0.67
C ASP A 60 10.92 15.58 -2.10
N SER A 61 9.84 14.85 -2.36
CA SER A 61 9.17 14.76 -3.66
C SER A 61 8.41 16.04 -4.06
N GLY A 62 8.27 17.02 -3.16
CA GLY A 62 7.49 18.24 -3.41
C GLY A 62 5.98 18.01 -3.51
N VAL A 63 5.50 16.87 -2.99
CA VAL A 63 4.08 16.47 -2.98
C VAL A 63 3.57 16.47 -1.55
N GLU A 64 2.39 17.03 -1.31
CA GLU A 64 1.76 17.00 0.01
C GLU A 64 1.41 15.56 0.43
N LEU A 65 1.56 15.23 1.73
CA LEU A 65 1.34 13.87 2.24
C LEU A 65 -0.05 13.32 1.89
N ALA A 66 -1.08 14.16 2.03
CA ALA A 66 -2.45 13.76 1.70
C ALA A 66 -2.62 13.41 0.21
N ASP A 67 -1.94 14.12 -0.69
CA ASP A 67 -1.98 13.87 -2.13
C ASP A 67 -1.22 12.59 -2.50
N ALA A 68 -0.06 12.35 -1.87
CA ALA A 68 0.68 11.10 -2.05
C ALA A 68 -0.12 9.88 -1.59
N VAL A 69 -0.76 9.94 -0.40
CA VAL A 69 -1.63 8.86 0.08
C VAL A 69 -2.85 8.68 -0.82
N ALA A 70 -3.48 9.79 -1.26
CA ALA A 70 -4.65 9.73 -2.13
C ALA A 70 -4.33 9.08 -3.48
N ALA A 71 -3.17 9.38 -4.07
CA ALA A 71 -2.66 8.74 -5.28
C ALA A 71 -2.36 7.26 -5.07
N SER A 72 -1.70 6.90 -3.96
CA SER A 72 -1.38 5.51 -3.62
C SER A 72 -2.61 4.62 -3.45
N CYS A 73 -3.78 5.20 -3.17
CA CYS A 73 -5.05 4.49 -2.98
C CYS A 73 -6.03 4.67 -4.14
N ALA A 74 -5.57 5.19 -5.29
CA ALA A 74 -6.39 5.46 -6.47
C ALA A 74 -6.61 4.19 -7.31
N SER A 75 -7.52 3.32 -6.87
CA SER A 75 -7.88 2.06 -7.55
C SER A 75 -9.04 2.18 -8.55
N GLY A 76 -9.64 3.37 -8.65
CA GLY A 76 -10.68 3.73 -9.63
C GLY A 76 -10.13 4.72 -10.66
N PRO A 77 -10.70 5.94 -10.80
CA PRO A 77 -10.06 7.03 -11.53
C PRO A 77 -8.67 7.36 -10.96
N PRO A 78 -7.75 7.85 -11.79
CA PRO A 78 -6.42 8.20 -11.36
C PRO A 78 -6.47 9.48 -10.53
N TYR A 79 -5.48 9.66 -9.68
CA TYR A 79 -5.33 10.88 -8.90
C TYR A 79 -4.40 11.86 -9.61
N ALA A 80 -4.81 13.10 -9.79
CA ALA A 80 -3.96 14.13 -10.39
C ALA A 80 -3.02 14.77 -9.36
N ILE A 81 -1.74 14.89 -9.69
CA ILE A 81 -0.78 15.73 -8.96
C ILE A 81 0.01 16.52 -10.00
N GLY A 82 -0.20 17.83 -10.04
CA GLY A 82 0.21 18.65 -11.17
C GLY A 82 -0.45 18.15 -12.46
N ASP A 83 0.35 18.03 -13.53
CA ASP A 83 -0.11 17.53 -14.82
C ASP A 83 -0.15 16.01 -14.92
N ASN A 84 0.39 15.30 -13.92
CA ASN A 84 0.51 13.85 -13.94
C ASN A 84 -0.75 13.16 -13.39
N ARG A 85 -0.89 11.88 -13.73
CA ARG A 85 -1.99 11.01 -13.28
C ARG A 85 -1.42 9.74 -12.67
N TYR A 86 -1.89 9.39 -11.47
CA TYR A 86 -1.35 8.26 -10.72
C TYR A 86 -2.45 7.26 -10.34
N ILE A 87 -2.11 5.98 -10.39
CA ILE A 87 -2.95 4.88 -9.90
C ILE A 87 -2.31 4.20 -8.69
N ASP A 88 -3.13 3.37 -8.03
CA ASP A 88 -2.81 2.64 -6.81
C ASP A 88 -1.41 1.97 -6.82
N GLY A 89 -0.66 2.16 -5.73
CA GLY A 89 0.69 1.64 -5.56
C GLY A 89 0.76 0.11 -5.48
N GLY A 90 -0.34 -0.58 -5.20
CA GLY A 90 -0.44 -2.03 -5.25
C GLY A 90 -0.21 -2.61 -6.66
N TYR A 91 -0.33 -1.80 -7.72
CA TYR A 91 0.07 -2.19 -9.07
C TYR A 91 1.59 -2.18 -9.28
N ARG A 92 2.38 -1.54 -8.38
CA ARG A 92 3.84 -1.59 -8.38
C ARG A 92 4.31 -2.97 -7.93
N ARG A 93 3.99 -3.40 -6.72
CA ARG A 93 4.14 -4.77 -6.18
C ARG A 93 3.10 -4.95 -5.08
N ASN A 94 2.75 -6.18 -4.72
CA ASN A 94 1.62 -6.43 -3.81
C ASN A 94 1.84 -5.82 -2.41
N GLU A 95 3.05 -5.96 -1.85
CA GLU A 95 3.44 -5.41 -0.54
C GLU A 95 4.51 -4.31 -0.63
N ASN A 96 5.15 -4.13 -1.79
CA ASN A 96 6.27 -3.21 -1.99
C ASN A 96 7.43 -3.38 -0.98
N ALA A 97 7.61 -4.61 -0.47
CA ALA A 97 8.61 -4.92 0.54
C ALA A 97 10.05 -4.73 0.02
N ASP A 98 10.24 -4.82 -1.30
CA ASP A 98 11.52 -4.57 -1.97
C ASP A 98 12.09 -3.17 -1.72
N LEU A 99 11.25 -2.18 -1.39
CA LEU A 99 11.69 -0.84 -1.01
C LEU A 99 12.46 -0.81 0.32
N ALA A 100 12.40 -1.87 1.11
CA ALA A 100 13.20 -2.03 2.32
C ALA A 100 14.59 -2.65 2.04
N ALA A 101 15.01 -2.75 0.78
CA ALA A 101 16.37 -3.17 0.45
C ALA A 101 17.41 -2.26 1.13
N GLY A 102 18.47 -2.86 1.68
CA GLY A 102 19.50 -2.17 2.44
C GLY A 102 19.24 -2.10 3.96
N TYR A 103 18.03 -2.44 4.42
CA TYR A 103 17.74 -2.58 5.85
C TYR A 103 18.07 -3.98 6.36
N GLY A 104 18.73 -4.06 7.51
CA GLY A 104 19.11 -5.36 8.11
C GLY A 104 17.93 -6.17 8.66
N ARG A 105 16.82 -5.51 9.01
CA ARG A 105 15.59 -6.12 9.54
C ARG A 105 14.39 -5.50 8.85
N VAL A 106 13.52 -6.35 8.30
CA VAL A 106 12.30 -5.94 7.59
C VAL A 106 11.12 -6.72 8.16
N LEU A 107 10.13 -6.00 8.67
CA LEU A 107 8.85 -6.55 9.10
C LEU A 107 7.79 -6.16 8.07
N VAL A 108 7.15 -7.14 7.44
CA VAL A 108 6.11 -6.91 6.44
C VAL A 108 4.75 -7.27 7.03
N LEU A 109 3.80 -6.34 6.97
CA LEU A 109 2.40 -6.60 7.31
C LEU A 109 1.63 -6.84 6.00
N SER A 110 1.18 -8.08 5.76
CA SER A 110 0.41 -8.42 4.56
C SER A 110 -1.01 -8.81 4.96
N PRO A 111 -1.95 -7.84 5.05
CA PRO A 111 -3.33 -8.10 5.47
C PRO A 111 -4.09 -8.99 4.48
N LEU A 112 -3.56 -9.21 3.28
CA LEU A 112 -4.12 -10.12 2.28
C LEU A 112 -3.45 -11.50 2.27
N GLY A 113 -2.54 -11.78 3.21
CA GLY A 113 -1.92 -13.10 3.37
C GLY A 113 -0.94 -13.46 2.27
N GLY A 114 -0.27 -12.49 1.66
CA GLY A 114 0.68 -12.69 0.55
C GLY A 114 0.04 -13.19 -0.75
N ARG A 115 -1.31 -13.26 -0.81
CA ARG A 115 -2.05 -13.67 -2.02
C ARG A 115 -1.80 -12.67 -3.15
N THR A 116 -1.67 -13.20 -4.36
CA THR A 116 -1.44 -12.39 -5.55
C THR A 116 -2.52 -12.62 -6.60
N ARG A 117 -2.83 -11.56 -7.35
CA ARG A 117 -3.67 -11.61 -8.57
C ARG A 117 -2.84 -11.61 -9.85
N THR A 118 -1.52 -11.53 -9.75
CA THR A 118 -0.60 -11.59 -10.88
C THR A 118 0.04 -12.97 -10.99
N PRO A 119 0.45 -13.40 -12.20
CA PRO A 119 1.20 -14.64 -12.39
C PRO A 119 2.45 -14.72 -11.48
N LEU A 120 2.72 -15.90 -10.92
CA LEU A 120 3.81 -16.10 -9.94
C LEU A 120 5.20 -15.89 -10.56
N ASP A 121 5.34 -16.25 -11.83
CA ASP A 121 6.55 -16.07 -12.65
C ASP A 121 6.97 -14.59 -12.80
N TRP A 122 6.08 -13.65 -12.53
CA TRP A 122 6.42 -12.22 -12.54
C TRP A 122 7.17 -11.77 -11.27
N GLY A 123 7.26 -12.59 -10.22
CA GLY A 123 8.01 -12.27 -9.00
C GLY A 123 7.40 -11.15 -8.14
N MET A 124 6.12 -10.82 -8.35
CA MET A 124 5.45 -9.68 -7.71
C MET A 124 4.86 -9.99 -6.32
N HIS A 125 4.80 -11.26 -5.96
CA HIS A 125 4.21 -11.75 -4.72
C HIS A 125 5.16 -11.60 -3.52
N LEU A 126 4.61 -11.66 -2.31
CA LEU A 126 5.36 -11.41 -1.07
C LEU A 126 6.57 -12.34 -0.93
N ALA A 127 6.41 -13.63 -1.23
CA ALA A 127 7.48 -14.62 -1.04
C ALA A 127 8.72 -14.25 -1.88
N ALA A 128 8.55 -13.94 -3.17
CA ALA A 128 9.63 -13.46 -4.02
C ALA A 128 10.30 -12.19 -3.48
N GLN A 129 9.53 -11.19 -3.04
CA GLN A 129 10.10 -9.97 -2.45
C GLN A 129 10.88 -10.25 -1.16
N ALA A 130 10.37 -11.14 -0.29
CA ALA A 130 11.05 -11.54 0.94
C ALA A 130 12.35 -12.30 0.65
N ASP A 131 12.35 -13.17 -0.35
CA ASP A 131 13.54 -13.92 -0.77
C ASP A 131 14.59 -13.00 -1.39
N GLU A 132 14.18 -12.02 -2.21
CA GLU A 132 15.05 -10.97 -2.73
C GLU A 132 15.74 -10.17 -1.60
N LEU A 133 14.99 -9.80 -0.55
CA LEU A 133 15.53 -9.12 0.63
C LEU A 133 16.49 -10.01 1.43
N ARG A 134 16.13 -11.27 1.67
CA ARG A 134 17.00 -12.23 2.38
C ARG A 134 18.30 -12.48 1.63
N ALA A 135 18.24 -12.62 0.31
CA ALA A 135 19.41 -12.76 -0.54
C ALA A 135 20.36 -11.53 -0.46
N ARG A 136 19.81 -10.36 -0.12
CA ARG A 136 20.56 -9.11 0.10
C ARG A 136 20.98 -8.89 1.56
N GLY A 137 20.79 -9.89 2.42
CA GLY A 137 21.26 -9.89 3.81
C GLY A 137 20.23 -9.39 4.85
N SER A 138 19.00 -9.09 4.45
CA SER A 138 17.94 -8.72 5.39
C SER A 138 17.41 -9.93 6.15
N ARG A 139 17.13 -9.77 7.44
CA ARG A 139 16.21 -10.65 8.17
C ARG A 139 14.79 -10.19 7.89
N VAL A 140 13.93 -11.07 7.40
CA VAL A 140 12.56 -10.73 6.98
C VAL A 140 11.54 -11.54 7.77
N GLU A 141 10.69 -10.84 8.51
CA GLU A 141 9.53 -11.39 9.22
C GLU A 141 8.24 -10.89 8.56
N THR A 142 7.25 -11.76 8.43
CA THR A 142 5.97 -11.43 7.78
C THR A 142 4.81 -11.72 8.71
N ILE A 143 3.96 -10.73 8.96
CA ILE A 143 2.69 -10.91 9.66
C ILE A 143 1.59 -11.05 8.61
N LEU A 144 0.97 -12.22 8.60
CA LEU A 144 -0.22 -12.54 7.81
C LEU A 144 -1.44 -12.53 8.75
N PRO A 145 -2.65 -12.25 8.27
CA PRO A 145 -3.83 -12.30 9.11
C PRO A 145 -4.06 -13.71 9.65
N ASP A 146 -4.32 -13.81 10.96
CA ASP A 146 -4.78 -15.06 11.57
C ASP A 146 -6.26 -15.34 11.24
N SER A 147 -6.78 -16.48 11.68
CA SER A 147 -8.17 -16.87 11.43
C SER A 147 -9.18 -15.85 11.97
N ASN A 148 -8.90 -15.22 13.11
CA ASN A 148 -9.76 -14.20 13.70
C ASN A 148 -9.81 -12.94 12.82
N SER A 149 -8.65 -12.49 12.35
CA SER A 149 -8.52 -11.35 11.46
C SER A 149 -9.18 -11.61 10.10
N LEU A 150 -8.99 -12.81 9.53
CA LEU A 150 -9.65 -13.23 8.29
C LEU A 150 -11.17 -13.23 8.42
N ASN A 151 -11.70 -13.75 9.53
CA ASN A 151 -13.13 -13.73 9.81
C ASN A 151 -13.65 -12.29 9.99
N ALA A 152 -12.88 -11.43 10.66
CA ALA A 152 -13.23 -10.02 10.86
C ALA A 152 -13.23 -9.21 9.55
N PHE A 153 -12.34 -9.51 8.59
CA PHE A 153 -12.36 -8.91 7.25
C PHE A 153 -13.60 -9.31 6.45
N GLY A 154 -14.03 -10.57 6.59
CA GLY A 154 -15.07 -11.15 5.74
C GLY A 154 -14.62 -11.28 4.27
N SER A 155 -15.59 -11.52 3.38
CA SER A 155 -15.34 -11.70 1.95
C SER A 155 -15.38 -10.39 1.14
N ASN A 156 -16.00 -9.34 1.68
CA ASN A 156 -16.12 -8.03 1.04
C ASN A 156 -15.27 -6.98 1.76
N LEU A 157 -14.06 -6.73 1.26
CA LEU A 157 -13.14 -5.72 1.83
C LEU A 157 -13.62 -4.27 1.68
N MET A 158 -14.72 -4.04 0.94
CA MET A 158 -15.34 -2.72 0.78
C MET A 158 -16.50 -2.49 1.75
N ASP A 159 -16.87 -3.49 2.57
CA ASP A 159 -17.89 -3.34 3.60
C ASP A 159 -17.35 -2.46 4.75
N LEU A 160 -17.98 -1.32 4.98
CA LEU A 160 -17.54 -0.37 6.01
C LEU A 160 -17.81 -0.90 7.43
N SER A 161 -18.76 -1.82 7.60
CA SER A 161 -19.12 -2.39 8.90
C SER A 161 -18.03 -3.28 9.49
N THR A 162 -17.13 -3.80 8.65
CA THR A 162 -16.01 -4.66 9.06
C THR A 162 -14.82 -3.86 9.61
N ARG A 163 -14.83 -2.52 9.48
CA ARG A 163 -13.70 -1.67 9.92
C ARG A 163 -13.39 -1.78 11.41
N PRO A 164 -14.33 -1.57 12.35
CA PRO A 164 -14.04 -1.76 13.78
C PRO A 164 -13.59 -3.18 14.16
N PRO A 165 -14.28 -4.27 13.77
CA PRO A 165 -13.85 -5.61 14.16
C PRO A 165 -12.51 -6.00 13.53
N ALA A 166 -12.21 -5.58 12.29
CA ALA A 166 -10.91 -5.83 11.67
C ALA A 166 -9.77 -5.08 12.39
N ALA A 167 -10.01 -3.83 12.79
CA ALA A 167 -9.03 -3.05 13.56
C ALA A 167 -8.75 -3.70 14.93
N GLN A 168 -9.79 -4.18 15.62
CA GLN A 168 -9.64 -4.87 16.90
C GLN A 168 -8.90 -6.20 16.74
N ALA A 169 -9.26 -7.02 15.76
CA ALA A 169 -8.58 -8.29 15.50
C ALA A 169 -7.09 -8.10 15.18
N GLY A 170 -6.75 -7.11 14.34
CA GLY A 170 -5.35 -6.78 14.04
C GLY A 170 -4.59 -6.26 15.26
N TYR A 171 -5.23 -5.48 16.13
CA TYR A 171 -4.64 -5.03 17.39
C TYR A 171 -4.35 -6.20 18.33
N ASP A 172 -5.30 -7.11 18.50
CA ASP A 172 -5.16 -8.29 19.36
C ASP A 172 -4.09 -9.25 18.83
N GLN A 173 -4.06 -9.47 17.51
CA GLN A 173 -3.00 -10.25 16.85
C GLN A 173 -1.62 -9.60 17.07
N GLY A 174 -1.52 -8.28 16.88
CA GLY A 174 -0.27 -7.54 17.11
C GLY A 174 0.22 -7.65 18.55
N ARG A 175 -0.69 -7.60 19.53
CA ARG A 175 -0.37 -7.81 20.96
C ARG A 175 0.13 -9.22 21.24
N ALA A 176 -0.52 -10.23 20.68
CA ALA A 176 -0.11 -11.62 20.86
C ALA A 176 1.29 -11.89 20.27
N LEU A 177 1.64 -11.23 19.17
CA LEU A 177 2.94 -11.38 18.50
C LEU A 177 4.04 -10.48 19.10
N ALA A 178 3.71 -9.51 19.95
CA ALA A 178 4.63 -8.47 20.39
C ALA A 178 5.90 -9.01 21.07
N GLU A 179 5.76 -9.99 21.97
CA GLU A 179 6.91 -10.59 22.67
C GLU A 179 7.83 -11.37 21.73
N GLN A 180 7.25 -12.14 20.81
CA GLN A 180 8.00 -12.85 19.78
C GLN A 180 8.75 -11.87 18.88
N LEU A 181 8.07 -10.82 18.41
CA LEU A 181 8.66 -9.80 17.53
C LEU A 181 9.72 -8.96 18.24
N ALA A 182 9.64 -8.79 19.57
CA ALA A 182 10.69 -8.12 20.31
C ALA A 182 12.06 -8.82 20.15
N THR A 183 12.07 -10.16 20.04
CA THR A 183 13.32 -10.91 19.77
C THR A 183 13.87 -10.66 18.37
N PHE A 184 13.01 -10.41 17.39
CA PHE A 184 13.42 -10.04 16.03
C PHE A 184 14.14 -8.69 16.00
N TRP A 185 13.74 -7.75 16.88
CA TRP A 185 14.32 -6.41 16.98
C TRP A 185 15.49 -6.28 17.97
N ARG A 186 15.83 -7.33 18.71
CA ARG A 186 17.07 -7.40 19.50
C ARG A 186 18.21 -7.82 18.60
#